data_AF-A0A838P8R2-F1
#
_entry.id   AF-A0A838P8R2-F1
#
_cell.length_a   1.000
_cell.length_b   1.000
_cell.length_c   1.000
_cell.angle_alpha   90.00
_cell.angle_beta   90.00
_cell.angle_gamma   90.00
#
_symmetry.space_group_name_H-M   'P 1'
#
loop_
_entity.id
_entity.type
_entity.pdbx_description
1 polymer ?
#
loop_
_entity_poly.entity_id
_entity_poly.type
_entity_poly.pdbx_seq_one_letter_code
_entity_poly.pdbx_strand_id
1 'polypeptide(L)'
;RWIHTPGHSAGHVSLFRDTDRTLIAGDAFVTLKMASAIAALTYRREMHGPPPYFTPDWASSRRSVETLARLEPEVAATGHGRPLLGSRMREELHELARDFGRRAVPSKGRYVGRPAVTDAHGVVSVPPRRGAPLPTMLLGLALAGLAGAALGRARR
;
A
#
# COMPACT_ATOMS: atom_id res chain seq x y z
N ARG A 1 -16.31 5.97 18.26
CA ARG A 1 -15.88 4.57 17.97
C ARG A 1 -14.44 4.54 17.48
N TRP A 2 -13.70 3.52 17.87
CA TRP A 2 -12.44 3.14 17.23
C TRP A 2 -12.72 2.01 16.24
N ILE A 3 -12.17 2.10 15.03
CA ILE A 3 -12.34 1.13 13.95
C ILE A 3 -10.95 0.66 13.52
N HIS A 4 -10.70 -0.65 13.57
CA HIS A 4 -9.47 -1.22 13.04
C HIS A 4 -9.49 -1.14 11.51
N THR A 5 -8.47 -0.53 10.92
CA THR A 5 -8.39 -0.26 9.47
C THR A 5 -7.02 -0.66 8.93
N PRO A 6 -6.66 -1.96 8.96
CA PRO A 6 -5.36 -2.44 8.53
C PRO A 6 -5.13 -2.21 7.02
N GLY A 7 -3.86 -2.20 6.63
CA GLY A 7 -3.45 -2.17 5.23
C GLY A 7 -2.34 -1.17 4.96
N HIS A 8 -2.56 0.10 5.32
CA HIS A 8 -1.49 1.10 5.37
C HIS A 8 -0.48 0.79 6.47
N SER A 9 -0.94 0.26 7.60
CA SER A 9 -0.09 -0.51 8.50
C SER A 9 -0.94 -1.59 9.15
N ALA A 10 -0.32 -2.61 9.72
CA ALA A 10 -1.07 -3.72 10.33
C ALA A 10 -1.93 -3.26 11.53
N GLY A 11 -1.39 -2.34 12.33
CA GLY A 11 -2.06 -1.76 13.48
C GLY A 11 -2.82 -0.47 13.18
N HIS A 12 -3.04 -0.11 11.91
CA HIS A 12 -3.67 1.16 11.56
C HIS A 12 -5.13 1.22 12.05
N VAL A 13 -5.54 2.40 12.50
CA VAL A 13 -6.85 2.64 13.10
C VAL A 13 -7.48 3.93 12.58
N SER A 14 -8.80 3.96 12.53
CA SER A 14 -9.57 5.17 12.23
C SER A 14 -10.54 5.45 13.36
N LEU A 15 -10.84 6.73 13.58
CA LEU A 15 -11.76 7.18 14.63
C LEU A 15 -13.02 7.74 13.97
N PHE A 16 -14.17 7.33 14.46
CA PHE A 16 -15.46 7.82 13.97
C PHE A 16 -16.29 8.34 15.13
N ARG A 17 -16.76 9.58 15.02
CA ARG A 17 -17.67 10.20 15.99
C ARG A 17 -19.08 10.14 15.45
N ASP A 18 -19.95 9.41 16.15
CA ASP A 18 -21.31 9.12 15.66
C ASP A 18 -22.22 10.34 15.63
N THR A 19 -22.05 11.29 16.57
CA THR A 19 -22.95 12.44 16.73
C THR A 19 -23.01 13.37 15.52
N ASP A 20 -21.89 13.51 14.81
CA ASP A 20 -21.79 14.38 13.62
C ASP A 20 -21.10 13.69 12.44
N ARG A 21 -20.94 12.37 12.53
CA ARG A 21 -20.37 11.52 11.48
C ARG A 21 -18.98 11.98 11.03
N THR A 22 -18.20 12.54 11.94
CA THR A 22 -16.80 12.91 11.67
C THR A 22 -15.93 11.66 11.64
N LEU A 23 -15.25 11.46 10.53
CA LEU A 23 -14.24 10.43 10.33
C LEU A 23 -12.84 11.04 10.37
N ILE A 24 -12.00 10.58 11.30
CA ILE A 24 -10.55 10.73 11.24
C ILE A 24 -10.01 9.42 10.67
N ALA A 25 -9.74 9.43 9.37
CA ALA A 25 -9.38 8.23 8.60
C ALA A 25 -7.92 7.80 8.79
N GLY A 26 -7.05 8.67 9.32
CA GLY A 26 -5.60 8.46 9.24
C GLY A 26 -5.17 8.35 7.78
N ASP A 27 -4.32 7.37 7.47
CA ASP A 27 -3.84 7.09 6.11
C ASP A 27 -4.53 5.88 5.47
N ALA A 28 -5.71 5.48 5.95
CA ALA A 28 -6.54 4.47 5.28
C ALA A 28 -6.90 4.92 3.84
N PHE A 29 -7.10 6.22 3.65
CA PHE A 29 -7.16 6.95 2.38
C PHE A 29 -6.72 8.39 2.64
N VAL A 30 -6.40 9.15 1.59
CA VAL A 30 -5.90 10.53 1.71
C VAL A 30 -6.61 11.49 0.77
N THR A 31 -6.58 12.79 1.08
CA THR A 31 -7.21 13.86 0.27
C THR A 31 -6.18 14.70 -0.49
N LEU A 32 -4.91 14.27 -0.48
CA LEU A 32 -3.82 14.84 -1.24
C LEU A 32 -2.90 13.75 -1.77
N LYS A 33 -2.57 13.81 -3.07
CA LYS A 33 -1.59 12.91 -3.69
C LYS A 33 -0.16 13.42 -3.50
N MET A 34 0.51 13.01 -2.43
CA MET A 34 1.92 13.35 -2.15
C MET A 34 2.94 12.75 -3.15
N ALA A 35 2.58 11.67 -3.86
CA ALA A 35 3.49 10.95 -4.77
C ALA A 35 3.82 11.70 -6.08
N SER A 36 3.33 12.93 -6.28
CA SER A 36 3.70 13.80 -7.38
C SER A 36 3.89 15.22 -6.86
N ALA A 37 5.11 15.76 -7.00
CA ALA A 37 5.41 17.15 -6.66
C ALA A 37 4.43 18.14 -7.34
N ILE A 38 3.95 17.81 -8.54
CA ILE A 38 2.96 18.61 -9.30
C ILE A 38 1.57 18.55 -8.66
N ALA A 39 1.15 17.38 -8.16
CA ALA A 39 -0.13 17.24 -7.45
C ALA A 39 -0.11 17.97 -6.09
N ALA A 40 1.04 17.95 -5.41
CA ALA A 40 1.26 18.74 -4.19
C ALA A 40 1.19 20.25 -4.44
N LEU A 41 1.66 20.73 -5.60
CA LEU A 41 1.61 22.14 -6.00
C LEU A 41 0.19 22.61 -6.39
N THR A 42 -0.60 21.73 -7.02
CA THR A 42 -1.94 22.10 -7.54
C THR A 42 -3.07 21.92 -6.52
N TYR A 43 -2.82 21.27 -5.38
CA TYR A 43 -3.79 21.07 -4.29
C TYR A 43 -5.18 20.61 -4.78
N ARG A 44 -5.22 19.75 -5.79
CA ARG A 44 -6.49 19.19 -6.25
C ARG A 44 -7.10 18.37 -5.12
N ARG A 45 -8.27 18.80 -4.66
CA ARG A 45 -9.06 18.13 -3.64
C ARG A 45 -9.71 16.91 -4.26
N GLU A 46 -8.99 15.80 -4.22
CA GLU A 46 -9.43 14.53 -4.76
C GLU A 46 -9.15 13.43 -3.74
N MET A 47 -10.05 12.46 -3.66
CA MET A 47 -9.83 11.30 -2.82
C MET A 47 -8.93 10.25 -3.48
N HIS A 48 -7.90 9.83 -2.74
CA HIS A 48 -6.92 8.84 -3.17
C HIS A 48 -6.83 7.71 -2.15
N GLY A 49 -6.39 6.53 -2.62
CA GLY A 49 -6.04 5.42 -1.73
C GLY A 49 -4.88 5.75 -0.77
N PRO A 50 -4.52 4.81 0.11
CA PRO A 50 -3.44 5.04 1.06
C PRO A 50 -2.10 5.32 0.34
N PRO A 51 -1.15 5.98 0.99
CA PRO A 51 0.15 6.20 0.39
C PRO A 51 0.89 4.88 0.09
N PRO A 52 1.37 4.65 -1.15
CA PRO A 52 1.89 3.35 -1.57
C PRO A 52 3.23 2.97 -0.93
N TYR A 53 4.01 3.95 -0.49
CA TYR A 53 5.33 3.74 0.12
C TYR A 53 5.27 3.04 1.48
N PHE A 54 4.14 3.09 2.17
CA PHE A 54 3.93 2.39 3.44
C PHE A 54 2.78 1.41 3.42
N THR A 55 2.15 1.08 2.28
CA THR A 55 1.01 0.15 2.27
C THR A 55 1.45 -1.29 1.94
N PRO A 56 1.72 -2.16 2.94
CA PRO A 56 2.13 -3.53 2.72
C PRO A 56 0.98 -4.49 2.41
N ASP A 57 -0.27 -4.16 2.72
CA ASP A 57 -1.41 -5.05 2.46
C ASP A 57 -2.56 -4.30 1.78
N TRP A 58 -2.58 -4.38 0.44
CA TRP A 58 -3.59 -3.75 -0.40
C TRP A 58 -4.98 -4.38 -0.24
N ALA A 59 -5.06 -5.67 0.08
CA ALA A 59 -6.34 -6.35 0.25
C ALA A 59 -7.01 -5.92 1.56
N SER A 60 -6.25 -5.84 2.64
CA SER A 60 -6.73 -5.26 3.91
C SER A 60 -7.06 -3.79 3.76
N SER A 61 -6.22 -3.02 3.05
CA SER A 61 -6.49 -1.60 2.82
C SER A 61 -7.81 -1.37 2.08
N ARG A 62 -8.09 -2.16 1.03
CA ARG A 62 -9.37 -2.12 0.33
C ARG A 62 -10.55 -2.33 1.28
N ARG A 63 -10.52 -3.39 2.09
CA ARG A 63 -11.57 -3.71 3.06
C ARG A 63 -11.75 -2.60 4.09
N SER A 64 -10.66 -1.97 4.51
CA SER A 64 -10.68 -0.82 5.41
C SER A 64 -11.40 0.37 4.77
N VAL A 65 -11.07 0.74 3.53
CA VAL A 65 -11.76 1.82 2.82
C VAL A 65 -13.23 1.50 2.59
N GLU A 66 -13.57 0.27 2.18
CA GLU A 66 -14.97 -0.18 2.04
C GLU A 66 -15.74 -0.07 3.37
N THR A 67 -15.08 -0.40 4.49
CA THR A 67 -15.67 -0.28 5.83
C THR A 67 -15.93 1.18 6.20
N LEU A 68 -14.97 2.06 5.93
CA LEU A 68 -15.12 3.50 6.20
C LEU A 68 -16.18 4.15 5.30
N ALA A 69 -16.28 3.74 4.04
CA ALA A 69 -17.30 4.24 3.12
C ALA A 69 -18.72 3.92 3.62
N ARG A 70 -18.96 2.71 4.14
CA ARG A 70 -20.26 2.30 4.72
C ARG A 70 -20.65 3.09 5.97
N LEU A 71 -19.73 3.84 6.57
CA LEU A 71 -20.05 4.75 7.68
C LEU A 71 -20.68 6.05 7.21
N GLU A 72 -20.82 6.29 5.89
CA GLU A 72 -21.41 7.50 5.29
C GLU A 72 -20.99 8.79 6.03
N PRO A 73 -19.68 9.11 6.11
CA PRO A 73 -19.22 10.25 6.89
C PRO A 73 -19.77 11.58 6.33
N GLU A 74 -19.92 12.59 7.20
CA GLU A 74 -20.20 13.97 6.77
C GLU A 74 -18.90 14.78 6.61
N VAL A 75 -17.87 14.40 7.38
CA VAL A 75 -16.53 14.99 7.35
C VAL A 75 -15.50 13.87 7.33
N ALA A 76 -14.52 13.96 6.43
CA ALA A 76 -13.37 13.07 6.38
C ALA A 76 -12.07 13.88 6.54
N ALA A 77 -11.41 13.73 7.69
CA ALA A 77 -10.05 14.19 7.94
C ALA A 77 -9.08 13.03 7.75
N THR A 78 -7.99 13.25 7.01
CA THR A 78 -7.01 12.20 6.66
C THR A 78 -5.60 12.62 7.12
N GLY A 79 -4.64 11.69 7.11
CA GLY A 79 -3.25 11.96 7.46
C GLY A 79 -2.55 12.92 6.49
N HIS A 80 -3.06 13.05 5.26
CA HIS A 80 -2.52 13.93 4.24
C HIS A 80 -3.60 14.67 3.45
N GLY A 81 -3.52 16.00 3.45
CA GLY A 81 -4.42 16.89 2.74
C GLY A 81 -5.37 17.64 3.67
N ARG A 82 -6.35 18.36 3.08
CA ARG A 82 -7.37 19.09 3.86
C ARG A 82 -8.60 18.20 4.08
N PRO A 83 -9.32 18.36 5.19
CA PRO A 83 -10.60 17.67 5.38
C PRO A 83 -11.56 17.95 4.23
N LEU A 84 -12.30 16.92 3.82
CA LEU A 84 -13.36 17.01 2.82
C LEU A 84 -14.73 16.76 3.48
N LEU A 85 -15.77 17.38 2.93
CA LEU A 85 -17.12 17.40 3.52
C LEU A 85 -18.18 17.23 2.43
N GLY A 86 -19.38 16.80 2.86
CA GLY A 86 -20.59 16.81 2.03
C GLY A 86 -20.72 15.65 1.04
N SER A 87 -21.76 15.70 0.20
CA SER A 87 -22.14 14.60 -0.70
C SER A 87 -21.03 14.18 -1.65
N ARG A 88 -20.34 15.15 -2.27
CA ARG A 88 -19.22 14.87 -3.18
C ARG A 88 -18.10 14.07 -2.51
N MET A 89 -17.79 14.37 -1.25
CA MET A 89 -16.78 13.62 -0.50
C MET A 89 -17.20 12.15 -0.33
N ARG A 90 -18.47 11.91 0.01
CA ARG A 90 -19.01 10.55 0.11
C ARG A 90 -18.97 9.82 -1.23
N GLU A 91 -19.40 10.49 -2.30
CA GLU A 91 -19.36 9.94 -3.66
C GLU A 91 -17.95 9.49 -4.03
N GLU A 92 -16.94 10.37 -3.85
CA GLU A 92 -15.54 10.03 -4.12
C GLU A 92 -15.02 8.88 -3.24
N LEU A 93 -15.47 8.78 -1.98
CA LEU A 93 -15.14 7.68 -1.07
C LEU A 93 -15.75 6.35 -1.53
N HIS A 94 -17.01 6.35 -1.97
CA HIS A 94 -17.65 5.17 -2.54
C HIS A 94 -17.02 4.74 -3.85
N GLU A 95 -16.67 5.69 -4.72
CA GLU A 95 -15.93 5.39 -5.94
C GLU A 95 -14.56 4.79 -5.64
N LEU A 96 -13.82 5.35 -4.67
CA LEU A 96 -12.54 4.81 -4.25
C LEU A 96 -12.71 3.38 -3.73
N ALA A 97 -13.73 3.11 -2.91
CA ALA A 97 -14.02 1.77 -2.40
C ALA A 97 -14.35 0.79 -3.55
N ARG A 98 -15.20 1.20 -4.50
CA ARG A 98 -15.64 0.38 -5.64
C ARG A 98 -14.50 0.07 -6.61
N ASP A 99 -13.69 1.08 -6.92
CA ASP A 99 -12.62 1.01 -7.92
C ASP A 99 -11.21 0.91 -7.31
N PHE A 100 -11.11 0.48 -6.05
CA PHE A 100 -9.87 0.53 -5.26
C PHE A 100 -8.66 -0.09 -5.99
N GLY A 101 -8.85 -1.25 -6.60
CA GLY A 101 -7.79 -1.93 -7.35
C GLY A 101 -7.21 -1.08 -8.49
N ARG A 102 -8.06 -0.34 -9.21
CA ARG A 102 -7.66 0.52 -10.33
C ARG A 102 -7.09 1.86 -9.85
N ARG A 103 -7.64 2.44 -8.78
CA ARG A 103 -7.33 3.80 -8.30
C ARG A 103 -6.18 3.86 -7.30
N ALA A 104 -6.02 2.84 -6.45
CA ALA A 104 -5.11 2.87 -5.30
C ALA A 104 -3.90 1.94 -5.44
N VAL A 105 -4.08 0.76 -6.04
CA VAL A 105 -3.00 -0.22 -6.13
C VAL A 105 -2.03 0.16 -7.26
N PRO A 106 -0.72 0.33 -6.99
CA PRO A 106 0.24 0.68 -8.03
C PRO A 106 0.50 -0.51 -8.96
N SER A 107 0.88 -0.24 -10.21
CA SER A 107 1.20 -1.29 -11.20
C SER A 107 2.44 -2.12 -10.83
N LYS A 108 3.37 -1.53 -10.07
CA LYS A 108 4.59 -2.18 -9.59
C LYS A 108 4.90 -1.78 -8.16
N GLY A 109 5.51 -2.70 -7.43
CA GLY A 109 5.93 -2.48 -6.04
C GLY A 109 6.12 -3.80 -5.32
N ARG A 110 6.89 -3.78 -4.23
CA ARG A 110 7.19 -4.98 -3.43
C ARG A 110 5.91 -5.73 -3.00
N TYR A 111 4.87 -4.98 -2.64
CA TYR A 111 3.67 -5.50 -2.00
C TYR A 111 2.45 -5.71 -2.91
N VAL A 112 2.53 -5.37 -4.20
CA VAL A 112 1.38 -5.43 -5.14
C VAL A 112 0.85 -6.85 -5.31
N GLY A 113 1.72 -7.86 -5.26
CA GLY A 113 1.34 -9.27 -5.48
C GLY A 113 1.30 -10.12 -4.21
N ARG A 114 2.01 -9.72 -3.15
CA ARG A 114 2.07 -10.44 -1.87
C ARG A 114 2.21 -9.41 -0.75
N PRO A 115 1.41 -9.49 0.32
CA PRO A 115 1.53 -8.56 1.42
C PRO A 115 2.73 -8.87 2.31
N ALA A 116 3.08 -7.96 3.22
CA ALA A 116 3.88 -8.32 4.38
C ALA A 116 3.06 -9.19 5.34
N VAL A 117 3.72 -10.07 6.09
CA VAL A 117 3.12 -10.79 7.21
C VAL A 117 3.51 -10.08 8.49
N THR A 118 2.53 -9.82 9.34
CA THR A 118 2.70 -9.11 10.61
C THR A 118 1.96 -9.82 11.73
N ASP A 119 2.47 -9.70 12.95
CA ASP A 119 1.82 -10.17 14.18
C ASP A 119 1.85 -9.07 15.25
N ALA A 120 1.53 -9.44 16.49
CA ALA A 120 1.54 -8.51 17.63
C ALA A 120 2.94 -7.95 17.98
N HIS A 121 4.01 -8.58 17.49
CA HIS A 121 5.39 -8.17 17.70
C HIS A 121 5.98 -7.37 16.52
N GLY A 122 5.22 -7.24 15.42
CA GLY A 122 5.57 -6.39 14.28
C GLY A 122 5.63 -7.15 12.96
N VAL A 123 6.63 -6.86 12.13
CA VAL A 123 6.78 -7.46 10.80
C VAL A 123 7.50 -8.80 10.92
N VAL A 124 6.80 -9.89 10.59
CA VAL A 124 7.33 -11.27 10.59
C VAL A 124 8.09 -11.54 9.30
N SER A 125 7.51 -11.16 8.15
CA SER A 125 8.16 -11.32 6.85
C SER A 125 7.67 -10.31 5.83
N VAL A 126 8.51 -10.06 4.83
CA VAL A 126 8.18 -9.23 3.67
C VAL A 126 8.51 -10.00 2.39
N PRO A 127 7.80 -9.73 1.28
CA PRO A 127 8.16 -10.30 -0.02
C PRO A 127 9.61 -9.96 -0.39
N PRO A 128 10.30 -10.76 -1.22
CA PRO A 128 11.61 -10.41 -1.73
C PRO A 128 11.56 -9.07 -2.48
N ARG A 129 12.68 -8.33 -2.49
CA ARG A 129 12.79 -7.11 -3.31
C ARG A 129 12.64 -7.51 -4.78
N ARG A 130 11.70 -6.90 -5.51
CA ARG A 130 11.60 -7.08 -6.97
C ARG A 130 12.90 -6.61 -7.61
N GLY A 131 13.60 -7.49 -8.32
CA GLY A 131 14.88 -7.19 -8.98
C GLY A 131 16.14 -7.42 -8.15
N ALA A 132 16.07 -8.09 -6.99
CA ALA A 132 17.30 -8.60 -6.37
C ALA A 132 17.94 -9.62 -7.35
N PRO A 133 19.21 -9.45 -7.74
CA PRO A 133 19.86 -10.44 -8.57
C PRO A 133 19.83 -11.77 -7.80
N LEU A 134 19.40 -12.85 -8.46
CA LEU A 134 19.91 -14.18 -8.11
C LEU A 134 21.43 -14.05 -7.95
N PRO A 135 22.09 -14.68 -6.97
CA PRO A 135 23.53 -14.55 -6.83
C PRO A 135 24.18 -15.18 -8.07
N THR A 136 24.43 -14.35 -9.09
CA THR A 136 25.05 -14.70 -10.37
C THR A 136 26.44 -15.29 -10.15
N MET A 137 27.06 -15.04 -8.99
CA MET A 137 28.26 -15.75 -8.52
C MET A 137 28.09 -17.27 -8.45
N LEU A 138 26.94 -17.80 -8.02
CA LEU A 138 26.75 -19.26 -7.93
C LEU A 138 26.70 -19.92 -9.31
N LEU A 139 26.08 -19.25 -10.30
CA LEU A 139 26.05 -19.74 -11.68
C LEU A 139 27.43 -19.66 -12.34
N GLY A 140 28.17 -18.58 -12.09
CA GLY A 140 29.53 -18.39 -12.59
C GLY A 140 30.52 -19.43 -12.03
N LEU A 141 30.45 -19.73 -10.73
CA LEU A 141 31.27 -20.76 -10.08
C LEU A 141 30.97 -22.16 -10.62
N ALA A 142 29.70 -22.49 -10.86
CA ALA A 142 29.31 -23.77 -11.44
C ALA A 142 29.84 -23.95 -12.88
N LEU A 143 29.74 -22.92 -13.72
CA LEU A 143 30.26 -22.94 -15.09
C LEU A 143 31.79 -23.01 -15.13
N ALA A 144 32.48 -22.25 -14.28
CA ALA A 144 33.94 -22.29 -14.18
C ALA A 144 34.45 -23.66 -13.68
N GLY A 145 33.75 -24.27 -12.71
CA GLY A 145 34.07 -25.62 -12.22
C GLY A 145 33.93 -26.69 -13.29
N LEU A 146 32.87 -26.64 -14.10
CA LEU A 146 32.67 -27.57 -15.22
C LEU A 146 33.73 -27.41 -16.31
N ALA A 147 34.09 -26.17 -16.68
CA ALA A 147 35.15 -25.90 -17.64
C ALA A 147 36.53 -26.37 -17.12
N GLY A 148 36.85 -26.09 -15.87
CA GLY A 148 38.10 -26.54 -15.24
C GLY A 148 38.23 -28.07 -15.21
N ALA A 149 37.14 -28.79 -14.89
CA ALA A 149 37.12 -30.25 -14.90
C ALA A 149 37.28 -30.84 -16.32
N ALA A 150 36.67 -30.22 -17.32
CA ALA A 150 36.79 -30.63 -18.72
C ALA A 150 38.22 -30.42 -19.26
N LEU A 151 38.83 -29.25 -19.00
CA LEU A 151 40.21 -28.99 -19.38
C LEU A 151 41.21 -29.88 -18.62
N GLY A 152 40.93 -30.19 -17.35
CA GLY A 152 41.76 -31.09 -16.54
C GLY A 152 41.73 -32.54 -17.03
N ARG A 153 40.62 -32.98 -17.62
CA ARG A 153 40.51 -34.30 -18.28
C ARG A 153 41.15 -34.35 -19.66
N ALA A 154 41.16 -33.24 -20.40
CA ALA A 154 41.78 -33.17 -21.73
C ALA A 154 43.32 -33.06 -21.70
N ARG A 155 43.91 -32.79 -20.53
CA ARG A 155 45.37 -32.65 -20.32
C ARG A 155 46.03 -33.87 -19.67
N ARG A 156 45.28 -34.95 -19.42
CA ARG A 156 45.79 -36.27 -19.01
C ARG A 156 45.72 -37.22 -20.18
#